data_AF-A0A535QTN0-F1
#
_entry.id   AF-A0A535QTN0-F1
#
_cell.length_a   1.000
_cell.length_b   1.000
_cell.length_c   1.000
_cell.angle_alpha   90.00
_cell.angle_beta   90.00
_cell.angle_gamma   90.00
#
_symmetry.space_group_name_H-M   'P 1'
#
loop_
_entity.id
_entity.type
_entity.pdbx_description
1 polymer ?
#
loop_
_entity_poly.entity_id
_entity_poly.type
_entity_poly.pdbx_seq_one_letter_code
_entity_poly.pdbx_strand_id
1 'polypeptide(L)'
;MTINQINDQETEELSGERLDSSNTKRKKLVLIDGHAIIHRAFHAVPETLSTSKGENVNATFGFTSMLIKALLEEKPDYIAMTFDRPSPTFRHEQFT
;
A
#
# COMPACT_ATOMS: atom_id res chain seq x y z
N MET A 1 -44.99 -25.13 -34.97
CA MET A 1 -45.72 -23.84 -35.02
C MET A 1 -45.59 -23.27 -33.61
N THR A 2 -44.70 -22.33 -33.27
CA THR A 2 -43.94 -21.35 -34.05
C THR A 2 -42.69 -20.98 -33.24
N ILE A 3 -41.56 -20.86 -33.94
CA ILE A 3 -40.32 -20.23 -33.47
C ILE A 3 -40.60 -18.72 -33.47
N ASN A 4 -40.42 -18.03 -32.35
CA ASN A 4 -40.27 -16.57 -32.30
C ASN A 4 -39.29 -16.25 -31.16
N GLN A 5 -38.02 -16.03 -31.52
CA GLN A 5 -37.42 -14.69 -31.55
C GLN A 5 -37.22 -14.10 -30.15
N ILE A 6 -36.25 -14.65 -29.42
CA ILE A 6 -35.49 -13.84 -28.47
C ILE A 6 -34.35 -13.25 -29.30
N ASN A 7 -34.36 -11.93 -29.43
CA ASN A 7 -33.45 -11.15 -30.25
C ASN A 7 -31.98 -11.42 -29.87
N ASP A 8 -31.17 -11.77 -30.86
CA ASP A 8 -29.70 -11.84 -30.76
C ASP A 8 -29.04 -10.49 -30.36
N GLN A 9 -29.83 -9.41 -30.30
CA GLN A 9 -29.40 -8.06 -29.89
C GLN A 9 -29.30 -7.90 -28.36
N GLU A 10 -30.06 -8.67 -27.57
CA GLU A 10 -30.05 -8.57 -26.09
C GLU A 10 -28.86 -9.33 -25.48
N THR A 11 -28.34 -10.33 -26.19
CA THR A 11 -27.12 -11.06 -25.83
C THR A 11 -25.83 -10.33 -26.23
N GLU A 12 -25.90 -9.32 -27.09
CA GLU A 12 -24.75 -8.46 -27.41
C GLU A 12 -24.55 -7.35 -26.37
N GLU A 13 -25.61 -6.79 -25.78
CA GLU A 13 -25.51 -5.74 -24.75
C GLU A 13 -24.92 -6.25 -23.42
N LEU A 14 -25.16 -7.50 -23.05
CA LEU A 14 -24.53 -8.15 -21.88
C LEU A 14 -23.07 -8.58 -22.14
N SER A 15 -22.56 -8.39 -23.35
CA SER A 15 -21.14 -8.56 -23.70
C SER A 15 -20.36 -7.23 -23.73
N GLY A 16 -21.06 -6.11 -23.49
CA GLY A 16 -20.62 -4.73 -23.75
C GLY A 16 -19.76 -4.02 -22.70
N GLU A 17 -19.25 -4.69 -21.67
CA GLU A 17 -18.18 -4.12 -20.81
C GLU A 17 -17.05 -5.14 -20.59
N ARG A 18 -16.52 -5.71 -21.67
CA ARG A 18 -15.14 -6.23 -21.61
C ARG A 18 -14.20 -5.04 -21.61
N LEU A 19 -13.78 -4.64 -20.40
CA LEU A 19 -12.63 -3.76 -20.21
C LEU A 19 -11.50 -4.26 -21.11
N ASP A 20 -11.12 -3.42 -22.08
CA ASP A 20 -10.02 -3.67 -22.99
C ASP A 20 -8.77 -4.07 -22.17
N SER A 21 -8.52 -5.37 -22.19
CA SER A 21 -7.45 -6.01 -21.44
C SER A 21 -6.10 -5.88 -22.15
N SER A 22 -6.01 -5.11 -23.24
CA SER A 22 -4.85 -5.12 -24.13
C SER A 22 -3.85 -3.98 -23.94
N ASN A 23 -4.09 -2.95 -23.12
CA ASN A 23 -3.04 -1.96 -22.83
C ASN A 23 -3.14 -1.13 -21.53
N THR A 24 -3.86 -1.57 -20.50
CA THR A 24 -3.81 -0.85 -19.21
C THR A 24 -2.69 -1.43 -18.34
N LYS A 25 -1.52 -0.78 -18.35
CA LYS A 25 -0.41 -1.11 -17.44
C LYS A 25 -0.93 -1.09 -16.00
N ARG A 26 -0.96 -2.25 -15.33
CA ARG A 26 -1.44 -2.35 -13.93
C ARG A 26 -0.64 -1.40 -13.05
N LYS A 27 -1.35 -0.50 -12.39
CA LYS A 27 -0.78 0.46 -11.44
C LYS A 27 -0.36 -0.26 -10.18
N LYS A 28 0.80 0.13 -9.63
CA LYS A 28 1.37 -0.49 -8.43
C LYS A 28 1.28 0.47 -7.25
N LEU A 29 0.69 0.00 -6.16
CA LEU A 29 0.61 0.71 -4.88
C LEU A 29 1.49 0.00 -3.84
N VAL A 30 2.32 0.76 -3.15
CA VAL A 30 3.07 0.30 -1.98
C VAL A 30 2.40 0.87 -0.72
N LEU A 31 2.00 -0.03 0.18
CA LEU A 31 1.43 0.30 1.49
C LEU A 31 2.46 -0.01 2.58
N ILE A 32 2.73 0.98 3.43
CA ILE A 32 3.72 0.88 4.51
C ILE A 32 3.00 0.95 5.85
N ASP A 33 3.25 -0.05 6.70
CA ASP A 33 2.94 0.04 8.14
C ASP A 33 4.03 0.87 8.83
N GLY A 34 3.69 2.10 9.19
CA GLY A 34 4.66 3.08 9.66
C GLY A 34 5.28 2.75 11.01
N HIS A 35 4.49 2.36 12.01
CA HIS A 35 5.03 2.04 13.33
C HIS A 35 5.90 0.78 13.28
N ALA A 36 5.45 -0.25 12.57
CA ALA A 36 6.21 -1.49 12.44
C ALA A 36 7.56 -1.29 11.75
N ILE A 37 7.61 -0.51 10.66
CA ILE A 37 8.86 -0.30 9.92
C ILE A 37 9.84 0.62 10.67
N ILE A 38 9.34 1.63 11.38
CA ILE A 38 10.18 2.52 12.19
C ILE A 38 10.76 1.76 13.37
N HIS A 39 9.95 0.94 14.06
CA HIS A 39 10.43 0.08 15.14
C HIS A 39 11.51 -0.88 14.64
N ARG A 40 11.30 -1.49 13.47
CA ARG A 40 12.32 -2.34 12.83
C ARG A 40 13.59 -1.55 12.51
N ALA A 41 13.47 -0.34 11.97
CA ALA A 41 14.61 0.51 11.64
C ALA A 41 15.46 0.85 12.87
N PHE A 42 14.80 1.18 13.98
CA PHE A 42 15.47 1.51 15.25
C PHE A 42 16.38 0.36 15.73
N HIS A 43 15.89 -0.88 15.69
CA HIS A 43 16.66 -2.04 16.17
C HIS A 43 17.64 -2.62 15.14
N ALA A 44 17.45 -2.34 13.85
CA ALA A 44 18.30 -2.86 12.79
C ALA A 44 19.57 -2.02 12.54
N VAL A 45 19.58 -0.75 12.97
CA VAL A 45 20.69 0.19 12.76
C VAL A 45 21.41 0.42 14.09
N PRO A 46 22.76 0.49 14.11
CA PRO A 46 23.52 0.73 15.33
C PRO A 46 23.05 1.97 16.09
N GLU A 47 22.80 1.81 17.39
CA GLU A 47 22.37 2.91 18.28
C GLU A 47 23.45 4.01 18.43
N THR A 48 24.70 3.71 18.08
CA THR A 48 25.80 4.68 18.07
C THR A 48 25.66 5.74 16.97
N LEU A 49 24.77 5.53 16.00
CA LEU A 49 24.53 6.48 14.92
C LEU A 49 23.77 7.71 15.46
N SER A 50 24.51 8.79 15.65
CA SER A 50 24.03 10.03 16.23
C SER A 50 24.52 11.26 15.45
N THR A 51 23.83 12.39 15.62
CA THR A 51 24.27 13.68 15.10
C THR A 51 25.50 14.19 15.86
N SER A 52 26.14 15.26 15.37
CA SER A 52 27.23 15.93 16.10
C SER A 52 26.81 16.49 17.47
N LYS A 53 25.50 16.59 17.73
CA LYS A 53 24.92 16.99 19.02
C LYS A 53 24.58 15.80 19.92
N GLY A 54 24.83 14.57 19.48
CA GLY A 54 24.53 13.34 20.21
C GLY A 54 23.08 12.86 20.10
N GLU A 55 22.28 13.42 19.18
CA GLU A 55 20.89 12.96 18.98
C GLU A 55 20.89 11.66 18.16
N ASN A 56 20.23 10.61 18.66
CA ASN A 56 20.12 9.33 17.94
C ASN A 56 19.30 9.48 16.66
N VAL A 57 19.85 9.00 15.56
CA VAL A 57 19.21 9.06 14.22
C VAL A 57 19.13 7.69 13.55
N ASN A 58 19.40 6.61 14.29
CA ASN A 58 19.35 5.22 13.82
C ASN A 58 18.01 4.86 13.16
N ALA A 59 16.87 5.17 13.81
CA ALA A 59 15.54 4.90 13.26
C ALA A 59 15.28 5.67 11.96
N THR A 60 15.54 6.98 11.96
CA THR A 60 15.32 7.85 10.80
C THR A 60 16.18 7.42 9.61
N PHE A 61 17.44 7.08 9.88
CA PHE A 61 18.37 6.56 8.87
C PHE A 61 17.86 5.24 8.30
N GLY A 62 17.59 4.25 9.16
CA GLY A 62 17.14 2.92 8.73
C GLY A 62 15.82 2.96 7.96
N PHE A 63 14.85 3.73 8.44
CA PHE A 63 13.57 3.92 7.75
C PHE A 63 13.76 4.54 6.37
N THR A 64 14.52 5.63 6.28
CA THR A 64 14.76 6.34 5.02
C THR A 64 15.49 5.45 4.02
N SER A 65 16.50 4.69 4.46
CA SER A 65 17.20 3.72 3.60
C SER A 65 16.27 2.63 3.06
N MET A 66 15.40 2.07 3.91
CA MET A 66 14.41 1.06 3.48
C MET A 66 13.40 1.66 2.50
N LEU A 67 12.92 2.88 2.75
CA LEU A 67 11.99 3.59 1.89
C LEU A 67 12.60 3.87 0.51
N ILE A 68 13.82 4.40 0.46
CA ILE A 68 14.53 4.67 -0.80
C ILE A 68 14.72 3.37 -1.58
N LYS A 69 15.13 2.29 -0.91
CA LYS A 69 15.28 0.97 -1.54
C LYS A 69 13.97 0.50 -2.16
N ALA A 70 12.86 0.56 -1.42
CA ALA A 70 11.55 0.18 -1.91
C ALA A 70 11.12 1.03 -3.12
N LEU A 71 11.36 2.34 -3.13
CA LEU A 71 11.04 3.21 -4.27
C LEU A 71 11.84 2.84 -5.52
N LEU A 72 13.13 2.55 -5.36
CA LEU A 72 14.02 2.21 -6.48
C LEU A 72 13.74 0.82 -7.07
N GLU A 73 13.48 -0.17 -6.20
CA GLU A 73 13.24 -1.57 -6.60
C GLU A 73 11.82 -1.77 -7.10
N GLU A 74 10.83 -1.27 -6.36
CA GLU A 74 9.43 -1.56 -6.65
C GLU A 74 8.86 -0.65 -7.74
N LYS A 75 9.43 0.57 -7.92
CA LYS A 75 8.96 1.60 -8.86
C LYS A 75 7.43 1.77 -8.86
N PRO A 76 6.83 2.06 -7.69
CA PRO A 76 5.38 2.13 -7.59
C PRO A 76 4.83 3.39 -8.26
N ASP A 77 3.58 3.32 -8.73
CA ASP A 77 2.83 4.50 -9.18
C ASP A 77 2.29 5.30 -7.99
N TYR A 78 2.04 4.63 -6.85
CA TYR A 78 1.47 5.23 -5.65
C TYR A 78 2.13 4.67 -4.38
N ILE A 79 2.19 5.50 -3.35
CA ILE A 79 2.67 5.11 -2.02
C ILE A 79 1.74 5.68 -0.95
N ALA A 80 1.47 4.88 0.08
CA ALA A 80 0.80 5.36 1.28
C ALA A 80 1.40 4.68 2.53
N MET A 81 1.33 5.38 3.65
CA MET A 81 1.88 4.95 4.94
C MET A 81 0.83 5.14 6.03
N THR A 82 0.67 4.15 6.89
CA THR A 82 -0.23 4.23 8.04
C THR A 82 0.49 4.80 9.26
N PHE A 83 -0.23 5.58 10.04
CA PHE A 83 0.19 6.04 11.35
C PHE A 83 -0.87 5.64 12.35
N ASP A 84 -0.45 5.01 13.45
CA ASP A 84 -1.35 4.70 14.54
C ASP A 84 -1.76 5.98 15.24
N ARG A 85 -3.07 6.11 15.47
CA ARG A 85 -3.61 7.24 16.21
C ARG A 85 -3.45 6.99 17.70
N PRO A 86 -3.16 8.02 18.51
CA PRO A 86 -3.07 7.89 19.96
C PRO A 86 -4.44 7.69 20.64
N SER A 87 -5.55 7.89 19.91
CA SER A 87 -6.91 7.76 20.44
C SER A 87 -7.30 6.30 20.69
N PRO A 88 -8.13 6.01 21.71
CA PRO A 88 -8.74 4.70 21.89
C PRO A 88 -9.39 4.26 20.58
N THR A 89 -9.09 3.02 20.19
CA THR A 89 -9.78 2.38 19.07
C THR A 89 -11.07 1.74 19.56
N PHE A 90 -12.02 1.48 18.67
CA PHE A 90 -13.22 0.70 18.96
C PHE A 90 -12.93 -0.62 19.72
N ARG A 91 -11.75 -1.22 19.49
CA ARG A 91 -11.32 -2.43 20.21
C ARG A 91 -11.04 -2.18 21.69
N HIS A 92 -10.61 -0.98 22.08
CA HIS A 92 -10.42 -0.61 23.48
C HIS A 92 -11.76 -0.54 24.23
N GLU A 93 -12.84 -0.17 23.54
CA GLU A 93 -14.18 -0.07 24.16
C GLU A 93 -14.86 -1.44 24.34
N GLN A 94 -14.44 -2.47 23.58
CA GLN A 94 -15.08 -3.78 23.60
C GLN A 94 -14.38 -4.83 24.47
N PHE A 95 -13.11 -4.63 24.80
CA PHE A 95 -12.28 -5.64 25.47
C PHE A 95 -11.51 -5.09 26.70
N THR A 96 -11.99 -3.99 27.28
CA THR A 96 -11.54 -3.42 28.58
C THR A 96 -12.76 -3.07 29.41
#